data_AF-A0A443NRX4-F1
#
_entry.id   AF-A0A443NRX4-F1
#
_cell.length_a   1.000
_cell.length_b   1.000
_cell.length_c   1.000
_cell.angle_alpha   90.00
_cell.angle_beta   90.00
_cell.angle_gamma   90.00
#
_symmetry.space_group_name_H-M   'P 1'
#
loop_
_entity.id
_entity.type
_entity.pdbx_description
1 polymer ?
#
loop_
_entity_poly.entity_id
_entity_poly.type
_entity_poly.pdbx_seq_one_letter_code
_entity_poly.pdbx_strand_id
1 'polypeptide(L)'
;MYHWCPLLKHQYWRPTTRASPASTPLTSHPSRPCNSITRRQHKPVALATSSGTKVFKVKYDRVSGHKTLLLLRNHPMHLHGYHFYVLANGFGNFNPRTDTAKFNLVDPPQRNTIGVPINGWTAIRFVADNPGAWLMHCHFDVHLTWGLSMILLVENGVGELQSLEPPPADLPKC
;
A
#
# COMPACT_ATOMS: atom_id res chain seq x y z
N MET A 1 -18.31 46.82 8.12
CA MET A 1 -19.16 46.33 9.24
C MET A 1 -18.68 44.94 9.63
N TYR A 2 -18.49 44.66 10.94
CA TYR A 2 -18.17 43.35 11.57
C TYR A 2 -16.91 42.63 11.02
N HIS A 3 -15.67 42.66 11.57
CA HIS A 3 -15.06 43.03 12.87
C HIS A 3 -14.81 41.89 13.91
N TRP A 4 -13.53 41.48 14.03
CA TRP A 4 -12.81 40.78 15.13
C TRP A 4 -13.13 39.28 15.42
N CYS A 5 -12.21 38.44 15.94
CA CYS A 5 -11.00 38.72 16.74
C CYS A 5 -9.82 37.72 16.52
N PRO A 6 -8.54 38.17 16.56
CA PRO A 6 -7.35 37.32 16.64
C PRO A 6 -6.66 37.35 18.02
N LEU A 7 -6.03 36.25 18.47
CA LEU A 7 -4.95 36.27 19.48
C LEU A 7 -4.33 34.89 19.74
N LEU A 8 -3.00 34.80 19.67
CA LEU A 8 -2.14 34.16 20.68
C LEU A 8 -0.66 34.47 20.38
N LYS A 9 0.08 34.95 21.38
CA LYS A 9 1.52 35.25 21.33
C LYS A 9 2.31 34.13 22.03
N HIS A 10 3.56 33.91 21.59
CA HIS A 10 4.77 33.51 22.36
C HIS A 10 4.54 32.76 23.70
N GLN A 11 5.03 31.53 23.95
CA GLN A 11 6.43 31.07 24.15
C GLN A 11 6.35 29.61 24.70
N TYR A 12 7.37 28.74 24.77
CA TYR A 12 8.79 28.69 24.41
C TYR A 12 9.12 27.24 23.98
N TRP A 13 10.18 27.00 23.19
CA TRP A 13 11.00 25.78 23.31
C TRP A 13 12.48 26.12 23.06
N ARG A 14 13.33 25.99 24.08
CA ARG A 14 14.79 26.19 23.96
C ARG A 14 15.48 24.83 23.77
N PRO A 15 16.40 24.69 22.81
CA PRO A 15 17.00 23.40 22.47
C PRO A 15 17.84 22.83 23.62
N THR A 16 17.56 21.59 24.04
CA THR A 16 18.45 20.80 24.89
C THR A 16 19.48 20.08 24.01
N THR A 17 20.63 20.72 23.81
CA THR A 17 21.79 20.07 23.20
C THR A 17 22.36 18.99 24.12
N ARG A 18 22.11 17.72 23.78
CA ARG A 18 23.05 16.64 24.08
C ARG A 18 23.24 15.84 22.80
N ALA A 19 24.43 15.98 22.21
CA ALA A 19 24.75 15.31 20.95
C ALA A 19 24.79 13.78 21.14
N SER A 20 24.07 13.07 20.28
CA SER A 20 24.45 11.73 19.86
C SER A 20 25.16 11.84 18.51
N PRO A 21 26.22 11.06 18.26
CA PRO A 21 27.06 11.24 17.08
C PRO A 21 26.34 10.94 15.78
N ALA A 22 26.83 11.54 14.69
CA ALA A 22 26.22 11.55 13.37
C ALA A 22 25.75 10.15 12.90
N SER A 23 24.50 10.08 12.46
CA SER A 23 24.01 8.97 11.65
C SER A 23 24.73 8.99 10.30
N THR A 24 25.58 8.00 10.08
CA THR A 24 26.21 7.67 8.80
C THR A 24 25.18 7.68 7.65
N PRO A 25 25.50 8.18 6.45
CA PRO A 25 24.61 8.08 5.30
C PRO A 25 24.21 6.62 5.03
N LEU A 26 22.92 6.36 4.81
CA LEU A 26 22.39 5.03 4.50
C LEU A 26 22.71 4.60 3.05
N THR A 27 23.99 4.48 2.72
CA THR A 27 24.47 3.81 1.51
C THR A 27 24.70 2.33 1.80
N SER A 28 23.61 1.56 1.87
CA SER A 28 23.69 0.09 1.88
C SER A 28 22.55 -0.52 1.06
N HIS A 29 22.80 -0.73 -0.25
CA HIS A 29 21.97 -1.61 -1.07
C HIS A 29 21.97 -3.03 -0.47
N PRO A 30 20.80 -3.66 -0.20
CA PRO A 30 20.75 -5.07 0.13
C PRO A 30 20.89 -5.92 -1.14
N SER A 31 22.13 -6.17 -1.56
CA SER A 31 22.47 -7.11 -2.64
C SER A 31 22.23 -8.57 -2.20
N ARG A 32 20.96 -9.02 -2.24
CA ARG A 32 20.62 -10.45 -2.06
C ARG A 32 19.95 -10.99 -3.34
N PRO A 33 20.58 -11.92 -4.07
CA PRO A 33 19.98 -12.51 -5.27
C PRO A 33 18.76 -13.37 -4.89
N CYS A 34 17.64 -13.16 -5.58
CA CYS A 34 16.39 -13.87 -5.31
C CYS A 34 16.34 -15.19 -6.12
N ASN A 35 16.87 -16.26 -5.54
CA ASN A 35 16.83 -17.59 -6.18
C ASN A 35 15.53 -18.36 -5.88
N SER A 36 14.97 -18.92 -6.95
CA SER A 36 13.92 -19.96 -6.99
C SER A 36 12.64 -19.73 -6.16
N ILE A 37 11.64 -19.07 -6.75
CA ILE A 37 10.22 -19.27 -6.38
C ILE A 37 9.66 -20.42 -7.22
N THR A 38 9.11 -21.44 -6.55
CA THR A 38 8.59 -22.66 -7.20
C THR A 38 7.36 -22.40 -8.08
N ARG A 39 7.34 -23.04 -9.25
CA ARG A 39 6.34 -22.84 -10.30
C ARG A 39 4.96 -23.39 -9.90
N ARG A 40 3.99 -22.51 -9.60
CA ARG A 40 2.56 -22.82 -9.80
C ARG A 40 2.04 -22.02 -10.99
N GLN A 41 1.78 -22.72 -12.10
CA GLN A 41 0.99 -22.16 -13.19
C GLN A 41 -0.46 -22.02 -12.70
N HIS A 42 -1.03 -20.84 -12.85
CA HIS A 42 -2.48 -20.65 -12.70
C HIS A 42 -3.04 -20.32 -14.08
N LYS A 43 -4.01 -21.12 -14.52
CA LYS A 43 -4.75 -20.92 -15.77
C LYS A 43 -5.48 -19.57 -15.69
N PRO A 44 -5.76 -18.90 -16.82
CA PRO A 44 -6.60 -17.70 -16.82
C PRO A 44 -8.00 -18.06 -16.29
N VAL A 45 -8.28 -17.63 -15.06
CA VAL A 45 -9.61 -17.77 -14.45
C VAL A 45 -10.47 -16.67 -15.04
N ALA A 46 -11.55 -17.06 -15.73
CA ALA A 46 -12.59 -16.11 -16.13
C ALA A 46 -13.08 -15.37 -14.88
N LEU A 47 -13.16 -14.04 -14.94
CA LEU A 47 -13.37 -13.18 -13.78
C LEU A 47 -14.83 -13.21 -13.28
N ALA A 48 -15.28 -14.38 -12.84
CA ALA A 48 -16.50 -14.52 -12.05
C ALA A 48 -16.27 -13.82 -10.70
N THR A 49 -17.01 -12.75 -10.45
CA THR A 49 -17.06 -12.09 -9.16
C THR A 49 -17.78 -13.00 -8.17
N SER A 50 -17.03 -13.55 -7.21
CA SER A 50 -17.61 -14.18 -6.03
C SER A 50 -18.17 -13.08 -5.12
N SER A 51 -19.41 -13.21 -4.64
CA SER A 51 -19.95 -12.30 -3.63
C SER A 51 -19.06 -12.32 -2.37
N GLY A 52 -18.72 -11.14 -1.86
CA GLY A 52 -17.91 -10.95 -0.64
C GLY A 52 -16.50 -10.38 -0.86
N THR A 53 -16.09 -9.50 0.06
CA THR A 53 -14.76 -8.87 0.08
C THR A 53 -13.68 -9.89 0.46
N LYS A 54 -12.66 -10.06 -0.37
CA LYS A 54 -11.56 -11.01 -0.08
C LYS A 54 -10.56 -10.41 0.91
N VAL A 55 -10.24 -11.16 1.96
CA VAL A 55 -9.19 -10.80 2.94
C VAL A 55 -7.88 -11.48 2.55
N PHE A 56 -6.82 -10.70 2.39
CA PHE A 56 -5.46 -11.18 2.17
C PHE A 56 -4.60 -10.88 3.39
N LYS A 57 -4.15 -11.92 4.09
CA LYS A 57 -3.22 -11.78 5.21
C LYS A 57 -1.81 -11.44 4.72
N VAL A 58 -1.14 -10.54 5.44
CA VAL A 58 0.22 -10.07 5.18
C VAL A 58 0.96 -10.00 6.52
N LYS A 59 2.20 -10.47 6.56
CA LYS A 59 3.04 -10.37 7.76
C LYS A 59 3.67 -8.99 7.88
N TYR A 60 3.80 -8.50 9.11
CA TYR A 60 4.53 -7.28 9.42
C TYR A 60 5.95 -7.27 8.84
N ASP A 61 6.42 -6.09 8.44
CA ASP A 61 7.74 -5.86 7.83
C ASP A 61 8.06 -6.84 6.69
N ARG A 62 7.07 -7.02 5.81
CA ARG A 62 7.26 -7.66 4.51
C ARG A 62 6.96 -6.67 3.40
N VAL A 63 7.92 -6.53 2.49
CA VAL A 63 7.72 -5.89 1.20
C VAL A 63 6.68 -6.73 0.44
N SER A 64 5.44 -6.24 0.38
CA SER A 64 4.37 -6.87 -0.38
C SER A 64 4.55 -6.57 -1.86
N GLY A 65 5.30 -7.44 -2.54
CA GLY A 65 5.62 -7.31 -3.95
C GLY A 65 4.52 -7.80 -4.90
N HIS A 66 4.16 -6.95 -5.86
CA HIS A 66 3.54 -7.33 -7.15
C HIS A 66 2.18 -8.04 -7.07
N LYS A 67 1.19 -7.42 -6.40
CA LYS A 67 -0.23 -7.69 -6.70
C LYS A 67 -0.55 -7.13 -8.10
N THR A 68 -0.47 -7.99 -9.11
CA THR A 68 -0.95 -7.66 -10.45
C THR A 68 -2.48 -7.59 -10.40
N LEU A 69 -3.03 -6.43 -10.74
CA LEU A 69 -4.46 -6.28 -10.95
C LEU A 69 -4.71 -6.09 -12.45
N LEU A 70 -5.42 -7.04 -13.06
CA LEU A 70 -5.83 -7.02 -14.46
C LEU A 70 -7.29 -6.57 -14.53
N LEU A 71 -7.58 -5.44 -15.18
CA LEU A 71 -8.94 -4.92 -15.29
C LEU A 71 -9.22 -4.33 -16.69
N LEU A 72 -10.48 -4.44 -17.11
CA LEU A 72 -10.92 -4.16 -18.49
C LEU A 72 -11.26 -2.68 -18.75
N ARG A 73 -11.14 -1.81 -17.75
CA ARG A 73 -11.37 -0.36 -17.82
C ARG A 73 -10.30 0.38 -16.99
N ASN A 74 -10.27 1.70 -17.05
CA ASN A 74 -9.47 2.47 -16.10
C ASN A 74 -10.12 2.41 -14.71
N HIS A 75 -9.47 1.74 -13.77
CA HIS A 75 -9.93 1.68 -12.38
C HIS A 75 -8.93 2.42 -11.47
N PRO A 76 -9.33 3.53 -10.84
CA PRO A 76 -8.49 4.21 -9.85
C PRO A 76 -8.42 3.35 -8.58
N MET A 77 -7.38 2.56 -8.44
CA MET A 77 -7.20 1.68 -7.27
C MET A 77 -6.55 2.46 -6.14
N HIS A 78 -7.27 2.59 -5.04
CA HIS A 78 -6.84 3.22 -3.80
C HIS A 78 -6.48 2.16 -2.75
N LEU A 79 -5.50 2.45 -1.90
CA LEU A 79 -5.12 1.65 -0.74
C LEU A 79 -5.12 2.53 0.53
N HIS A 80 -5.93 2.14 1.51
CA HIS A 80 -5.96 2.76 2.84
C HIS A 80 -4.71 2.41 3.64
N GLY A 81 -4.33 3.26 4.59
CA GLY A 81 -3.21 3.01 5.53
C GLY A 81 -1.80 3.10 4.95
N TYR A 82 -1.65 3.22 3.62
CA TYR A 82 -0.36 3.19 2.94
C TYR A 82 -0.26 4.19 1.79
N HIS A 83 0.97 4.65 1.55
CA HIS A 83 1.41 5.07 0.23
C HIS A 83 2.24 3.94 -0.40
N PHE A 84 2.15 3.78 -1.72
CA PHE A 84 2.86 2.78 -2.50
C PHE A 84 3.65 3.41 -3.65
N TYR A 85 4.73 2.75 -4.04
CA TYR A 85 5.51 3.08 -5.22
C TYR A 85 4.93 2.37 -6.45
N VAL A 86 4.67 3.12 -7.53
CA VAL A 86 4.25 2.55 -8.82
C VAL A 86 5.49 2.18 -9.62
N LEU A 87 5.78 0.88 -9.73
CA LEU A 87 7.00 0.39 -10.36
C LEU A 87 6.89 0.41 -11.89
N ALA A 88 5.74 0.01 -12.44
CA ALA A 88 5.46 0.04 -13.87
C ALA A 88 3.96 -0.11 -14.14
N ASN A 89 3.58 0.27 -15.36
CA ASN A 89 2.29 -0.01 -15.97
C ASN A 89 2.51 -0.73 -17.31
N GLY A 90 1.53 -1.50 -17.77
CA GLY A 90 1.57 -2.11 -19.10
C GLY A 90 0.18 -2.47 -19.61
N PHE A 91 0.10 -2.77 -20.91
CA PHE A 91 -1.10 -3.30 -21.56
C PHE A 91 -1.03 -4.82 -21.72
N GLY A 92 -2.18 -5.45 -21.91
CA GLY A 92 -2.33 -6.90 -21.97
C GLY A 92 -2.20 -7.57 -20.61
N ASN A 93 -2.03 -8.90 -20.62
CA ASN A 93 -1.82 -9.67 -19.41
C ASN A 93 -0.36 -9.57 -18.95
N PHE A 94 -0.15 -9.22 -17.68
CA PHE A 94 1.17 -9.21 -17.06
C PHE A 94 1.86 -10.57 -17.16
N ASN A 95 3.09 -10.56 -17.67
CA ASN A 95 3.96 -11.72 -17.72
C ASN A 95 5.14 -11.53 -16.76
N PRO A 96 5.19 -12.23 -15.61
CA PRO A 96 6.25 -12.06 -14.62
C PRO A 96 7.66 -12.40 -15.12
N ARG A 97 7.79 -13.09 -16.27
CA ARG A 97 9.08 -13.41 -16.89
C ARG A 97 9.69 -12.26 -17.68
N THR A 98 8.87 -11.32 -18.15
CA THR A 98 9.28 -10.27 -19.11
C THR A 98 8.97 -8.87 -18.62
N ASP A 99 7.87 -8.67 -17.90
CA ASP A 99 7.41 -7.35 -17.48
C ASP A 99 8.10 -6.86 -16.20
N THR A 100 8.69 -7.76 -15.41
CA THR A 100 9.49 -7.42 -14.22
C THR A 100 10.74 -6.62 -14.56
N ALA A 101 11.29 -6.79 -15.78
CA ALA A 101 12.39 -5.98 -16.29
C ALA A 101 12.00 -4.51 -16.62
N LYS A 102 10.69 -4.19 -16.66
CA LYS A 102 10.18 -2.84 -16.91
C LYS A 102 10.03 -2.00 -15.64
N PHE A 103 10.30 -2.59 -14.47
CA PHE A 103 10.09 -1.92 -13.19
C PHE A 103 11.13 -0.81 -12.96
N ASN A 104 10.66 0.41 -12.73
CA ASN A 104 11.48 1.44 -12.11
C ASN A 104 11.74 1.05 -10.65
N LEU A 105 13.00 0.76 -10.33
CA LEU A 105 13.46 0.40 -8.98
C LEU A 105 14.40 1.47 -8.38
N VAL A 106 14.56 2.61 -9.05
CA VAL A 106 15.46 3.70 -8.63
C VAL A 106 14.64 4.85 -8.02
N ASP A 107 13.72 5.41 -8.79
CA ASP A 107 12.91 6.58 -8.43
C ASP A 107 11.41 6.44 -8.80
N PRO A 108 10.74 5.31 -8.51
CA PRO A 108 9.32 5.13 -8.82
C PRO A 108 8.44 6.17 -8.11
N PRO A 109 7.40 6.72 -8.76
CA PRO A 109 6.52 7.70 -8.13
C PRO A 109 5.69 7.07 -7.00
N GLN A 110 5.66 7.75 -5.85
CA GLN A 110 4.85 7.36 -4.69
C GLN A 110 3.43 7.94 -4.79
N ARG A 111 2.41 7.11 -4.57
CA ARG A 111 0.97 7.44 -4.65
C ARG A 111 0.17 6.65 -3.62
N ASN A 112 -1.06 7.07 -3.33
CA ASN A 112 -2.05 6.28 -2.58
C ASN A 112 -3.21 5.79 -3.46
N THR A 113 -3.33 6.32 -4.68
CA THR A 113 -4.31 5.93 -5.70
C THR A 113 -3.64 5.93 -7.08
N ILE A 114 -3.92 4.92 -7.92
CA ILE A 114 -3.41 4.82 -9.29
C ILE A 114 -4.47 4.25 -10.24
N GLY A 115 -4.62 4.88 -11.41
CA GLY A 115 -5.45 4.34 -12.50
C GLY A 115 -4.76 3.15 -13.16
N VAL A 116 -5.34 1.96 -13.04
CA VAL A 116 -4.89 0.77 -13.78
C VAL A 116 -5.28 0.93 -15.25
N PRO A 117 -4.36 0.80 -16.23
CA PRO A 117 -4.68 0.99 -17.64
C PRO A 117 -5.80 0.05 -18.15
N ILE A 118 -6.60 0.53 -19.10
CA ILE A 118 -7.62 -0.26 -19.80
C ILE A 118 -6.96 -1.50 -20.42
N ASN A 119 -7.49 -2.70 -20.13
CA ASN A 119 -6.95 -3.98 -20.57
C ASN A 119 -5.45 -4.13 -20.22
N GLY A 120 -5.05 -3.64 -19.06
CA GLY A 120 -3.65 -3.59 -18.64
C GLY A 120 -3.45 -3.97 -17.19
N TRP A 121 -2.25 -3.64 -16.70
CA TRP A 121 -1.79 -3.93 -15.34
C TRP A 121 -0.97 -2.77 -14.79
N THR A 122 -0.97 -2.69 -13.46
CA THR A 122 -0.10 -1.80 -12.67
C THR A 122 0.63 -2.64 -11.63
N ALA A 123 1.94 -2.49 -11.53
CA ALA A 123 2.76 -3.09 -10.48
C ALA A 123 3.05 -2.06 -9.40
N ILE A 124 2.57 -2.30 -8.18
CA ILE A 124 2.84 -1.48 -7.00
C ILE A 124 3.73 -2.22 -5.98
N ARG A 125 4.43 -1.44 -5.15
CA ARG A 125 5.22 -1.93 -4.01
C ARG A 125 5.02 -1.02 -2.79
N PHE A 126 4.81 -1.62 -1.64
CA PHE A 126 4.80 -0.96 -0.34
C PHE A 126 5.42 -1.91 0.71
N VAL A 127 5.82 -1.35 1.85
CA VAL A 127 6.20 -2.11 3.04
C VAL A 127 4.94 -2.29 3.89
N ALA A 128 4.68 -3.50 4.40
CA ALA A 128 3.56 -3.74 5.30
C ALA A 128 3.99 -3.52 6.77
N ASP A 129 4.19 -2.26 7.13
CA ASP A 129 4.68 -1.77 8.44
C ASP A 129 3.58 -1.12 9.30
N ASN A 130 2.32 -1.14 8.84
CA ASN A 130 1.16 -0.61 9.55
C ASN A 130 0.16 -1.75 9.84
N PRO A 131 0.11 -2.30 11.07
CA PRO A 131 -0.80 -3.38 11.44
C PRO A 131 -2.25 -2.91 11.33
N GLY A 132 -3.16 -3.76 10.85
CA GLY A 132 -4.53 -3.31 10.58
C GLY A 132 -5.26 -4.07 9.49
N ALA A 133 -6.54 -3.73 9.31
CA ALA A 133 -7.38 -4.20 8.22
C ALA A 133 -7.58 -3.07 7.20
N TRP A 134 -6.78 -3.07 6.13
CA TRP A 134 -6.69 -1.97 5.18
C TRP A 134 -7.47 -2.24 3.91
N LEU A 135 -8.45 -1.40 3.60
CA LEU A 135 -9.24 -1.51 2.37
C LEU A 135 -8.40 -1.12 1.15
N MET A 136 -8.36 -2.00 0.15
CA MET A 136 -7.90 -1.67 -1.20
C MET A 136 -9.08 -1.82 -2.15
N HIS A 137 -9.43 -0.75 -2.87
CA HIS A 137 -10.65 -0.73 -3.68
C HIS A 137 -10.55 0.19 -4.90
N CYS A 138 -11.46 0.00 -5.85
CA CYS A 138 -11.69 0.99 -6.90
C CYS A 138 -12.36 2.23 -6.29
N HIS A 139 -11.83 3.42 -6.56
CA HIS A 139 -12.31 4.71 -6.08
C HIS A 139 -13.45 5.28 -6.94
N PHE A 140 -14.25 4.39 -7.53
CA PHE A 140 -15.55 4.69 -8.12
C PHE A 140 -16.59 3.91 -7.31
N ASP A 141 -17.50 4.62 -6.66
CA ASP A 141 -18.41 4.06 -5.64
C ASP A 141 -19.29 2.93 -6.18
N VAL A 142 -19.68 3.02 -7.44
CA VAL A 142 -20.40 1.95 -8.16
C VAL A 142 -19.58 0.66 -8.26
N HIS A 143 -18.26 0.75 -8.49
CA HIS A 143 -17.39 -0.43 -8.52
C HIS A 143 -17.05 -0.93 -7.11
N LEU A 144 -16.94 -0.05 -6.13
CA LEU A 144 -16.77 -0.43 -4.71
C LEU A 144 -17.97 -1.24 -4.21
N THR A 145 -19.19 -0.75 -4.45
CA THR A 145 -20.44 -1.43 -4.05
C THR A 145 -20.70 -2.72 -4.84
N TRP A 146 -20.22 -2.84 -6.08
CA TRP A 146 -20.21 -4.10 -6.84
C TRP A 146 -19.10 -5.08 -6.43
N GLY A 147 -18.30 -4.77 -5.39
CA GLY A 147 -17.33 -5.69 -4.82
C GLY A 147 -15.93 -5.67 -5.45
N LEU A 148 -15.55 -4.61 -6.19
CA LEU A 148 -14.16 -4.41 -6.62
C LEU A 148 -13.32 -3.85 -5.46
N SER A 149 -13.19 -4.67 -4.41
CA SER A 149 -12.50 -4.36 -3.16
C SER A 149 -11.87 -5.60 -2.54
N MET A 150 -10.87 -5.39 -1.69
CA MET A 150 -10.24 -6.40 -0.84
C MET A 150 -9.76 -5.76 0.46
N ILE A 151 -9.61 -6.57 1.51
CA ILE A 151 -8.93 -6.16 2.75
C ILE A 151 -7.52 -6.74 2.75
N LEU A 152 -6.53 -5.93 3.07
CA LEU A 152 -5.19 -6.37 3.47
C LEU A 152 -5.16 -6.42 5.00
N LEU A 153 -5.14 -7.63 5.56
CA LEU A 153 -4.98 -7.82 7.00
C LEU A 153 -3.50 -7.95 7.32
N VAL A 154 -2.91 -6.87 7.83
CA VAL A 154 -1.51 -6.82 8.24
C VAL A 154 -1.43 -7.24 9.70
N GLU A 155 -0.75 -8.35 9.96
CA GLU A 155 -0.55 -8.92 11.29
C GLU A 155 0.34 -8.00 12.16
N ASN A 156 0.21 -8.08 13.49
CA ASN A 156 1.10 -7.39 14.42
C ASN A 156 2.55 -7.86 14.22
N GLY A 157 3.50 -6.95 14.45
CA GLY A 157 4.93 -7.23 14.56
C GLY A 157 5.30 -7.75 15.95
N VAL A 158 6.54 -7.50 16.37
CA VAL A 158 7.09 -7.98 17.66
C VAL A 158 7.02 -6.90 18.73
N GLY A 159 7.15 -5.62 18.35
CA GLY A 159 7.07 -4.50 19.28
C GLY A 159 5.64 -4.10 19.64
N GLU A 160 5.50 -3.42 20.79
CA GLU A 160 4.26 -2.77 21.21
C GLU A 160 3.79 -1.76 20.15
N LEU A 161 4.69 -0.87 19.69
CA LEU A 161 4.45 0.08 18.59
C LEU A 161 4.29 -0.59 17.20
N GLN A 162 4.36 -1.92 17.13
CA GLN A 162 4.10 -2.71 15.92
C GLN A 162 2.81 -3.54 16.09
N SER A 163 1.99 -3.24 17.08
CA SER A 163 0.74 -3.94 17.38
C SER A 163 -0.44 -2.97 17.36
N LEU A 164 -1.61 -3.45 16.96
CA LEU A 164 -2.85 -2.68 17.15
C LEU A 164 -3.17 -2.50 18.64
N GLU A 165 -3.57 -1.29 18.99
CA GLU A 165 -4.27 -1.00 20.24
C GLU A 165 -5.64 -1.71 20.29
N PRO A 166 -6.20 -1.98 21.48
CA PRO A 166 -7.57 -2.46 21.61
C PRO A 166 -8.58 -1.44 21.02
N PRO A 167 -9.73 -1.90 20.51
CA PRO A 167 -10.73 -1.00 19.95
C PRO A 167 -11.28 -0.01 21.00
N PRO A 168 -11.63 1.23 20.62
CA PRO A 168 -12.28 2.18 21.51
C PRO A 168 -13.57 1.63 22.14
N ALA A 169 -13.84 2.02 23.40
CA ALA A 169 -15.00 1.54 24.16
C ALA A 169 -16.35 2.01 23.57
N ASP A 170 -16.34 3.06 22.77
CA ASP A 170 -17.48 3.66 22.07
C ASP A 170 -17.61 3.19 20.60
N LEU A 171 -16.82 2.20 20.16
CA LEU A 171 -16.91 1.64 18.81
C LEU A 171 -18.37 1.18 18.51
N PRO A 172 -18.98 1.64 17.41
CA PRO A 172 -20.36 1.28 17.06
C PRO A 172 -20.55 -0.24 16.97
N LYS A 173 -21.66 -0.72 17.55
CA LYS A 173 -22.04 -2.14 17.49
C LYS A 173 -22.55 -2.51 16.10
N CYS A 174 -22.26 -3.74 15.69
CA CYS A 174 -22.77 -4.36 14.47
C CYS A 174 -24.26 -4.74 14.58
#